data_AF-A0A317KK79-F1
#
_entry.id   AF-A0A317KK79-F1
#
_cell.length_a   1.000
_cell.length_b   1.000
_cell.length_c   1.000
_cell.angle_alpha   90.00
_cell.angle_beta   90.00
_cell.angle_gamma   90.00
#
_symmetry.space_group_name_H-M   'P 1'
#
loop_
_entity.id
_entity.type
_entity.pdbx_description
1 polymer ?
#
loop_
_entity_poly.entity_id
_entity_poly.type
_entity_poly.pdbx_seq_one_letter_code
_entity_poly.pdbx_strand_id
1 'polypeptide(L)' 'MDDLTFHDLRHTGQTLAAQTGATLADLMKRLGHSSMAAARRYLHAVDGRDREIAKALSELAAHGDVARLPRHITMRS' A
#
# COMPACT_ATOMS: atom_id res chain seq x y z
N MET A 1 16.46 -23.12 12.78
CA MET A 1 15.71 -21.99 12.18
C MET A 1 14.63 -22.66 11.37
N ASP A 2 13.67 -23.24 12.07
CA ASP A 2 12.71 -24.18 11.49
C ASP A 2 11.35 -23.67 11.91
N ASP A 3 10.77 -22.87 11.03
CA ASP A 3 9.33 -22.82 10.73
C ASP A 3 9.03 -21.54 9.96
N LEU A 4 9.59 -21.45 8.75
CA LEU A 4 8.98 -20.61 7.73
C LEU A 4 7.79 -21.39 7.18
N THR A 5 6.58 -20.94 7.51
CA THR A 5 5.36 -21.58 7.02
C THR A 5 4.84 -20.86 5.78
N PHE A 6 3.95 -21.52 5.03
CA PHE A 6 3.20 -20.85 3.97
C PHE A 6 2.38 -19.66 4.48
N HIS A 7 2.01 -19.65 5.77
CA HIS A 7 1.32 -18.54 6.39
C HIS A 7 2.19 -17.28 6.43
N ASP A 8 3.47 -17.43 6.76
CA ASP A 8 4.42 -16.30 6.84
C ASP A 8 4.67 -15.71 5.45
N LEU A 9 4.88 -16.55 4.44
CA LEU A 9 5.01 -16.11 3.05
C LEU A 9 3.75 -15.40 2.56
N ARG A 10 2.57 -15.93 2.91
CA ARG A 10 1.29 -15.28 2.61
C ARG A 10 1.23 -13.92 3.31
N HIS A 11 1.63 -13.79 4.55
CA HIS A 11 1.64 -12.52 5.26
C HIS A 11 2.58 -11.50 4.59
N THR A 12 3.81 -11.90 4.28
CA THR A 12 4.79 -11.04 3.59
C THR A 12 4.27 -10.58 2.23
N GLY A 13 3.68 -11.48 1.43
CA GLY A 13 3.11 -11.15 0.13
C GLY A 13 1.92 -10.18 0.20
N GLN A 14 1.19 -10.11 1.32
CA GLN A 14 0.10 -9.15 1.51
C GLN A 14 0.62 -7.79 1.96
N THR A 15 1.61 -7.76 2.86
CA THR A 15 2.32 -6.53 3.23
C THR A 15 2.97 -5.87 2.01
N LEU A 16 3.68 -6.64 1.17
CA LEU A 16 4.31 -6.11 -0.04
C LEU A 16 3.29 -5.53 -1.03
N ALA A 17 2.15 -6.18 -1.24
CA ALA A 17 1.13 -5.64 -2.13
C ALA A 17 0.49 -4.36 -1.59
N ALA A 18 0.24 -4.28 -0.29
CA ALA A 18 -0.20 -3.03 0.32
C ALA A 18 0.84 -1.92 0.06
N GLN A 19 2.12 -2.22 0.23
CA GLN A 19 3.23 -1.30 -0.08
C GLN A 19 3.34 -0.94 -1.57
N THR A 20 2.74 -1.66 -2.52
CA THR A 20 2.69 -1.23 -3.92
C THR A 20 1.45 -0.39 -4.26
N GLY A 21 0.60 -0.08 -3.27
CA GLY A 21 -0.63 0.68 -3.45
C GLY A 21 -1.87 -0.18 -3.72
N ALA A 22 -1.86 -1.47 -3.38
CA ALA A 22 -3.06 -2.29 -3.47
C ALA A 22 -4.17 -1.74 -2.56
N THR A 23 -5.41 -1.68 -3.08
CA THR A 23 -6.57 -1.21 -2.32
C THR A 23 -7.07 -2.28 -1.34
N LEU A 24 -7.99 -1.90 -0.44
CA LEU A 24 -8.66 -2.86 0.44
C LEU A 24 -9.35 -3.99 -0.37
N ALA A 25 -9.98 -3.64 -1.49
CA ALA A 25 -10.64 -4.61 -2.37
C ALA A 25 -9.65 -5.57 -3.03
N ASP A 26 -8.49 -5.08 -3.49
CA ASP A 26 -7.43 -5.90 -4.07
C ASP A 26 -6.89 -6.90 -3.04
N LEU A 27 -6.64 -6.43 -1.81
CA LEU A 27 -6.17 -7.28 -0.72
C LEU A 27 -7.21 -8.35 -0.35
N MET A 28 -8.49 -7.99 -0.25
CA MET A 28 -9.56 -8.96 0.01
C MET A 28 -9.67 -10.02 -1.08
N LYS A 29 -9.55 -9.62 -2.36
CA LYS A 29 -9.53 -10.54 -3.50
C LYS A 29 -8.33 -11.50 -3.42
N ARG A 30 -7.13 -10.98 -3.12
CA ARG A 30 -5.90 -11.78 -2.94
C ARG A 30 -5.95 -12.70 -1.72
N LEU A 31 -6.68 -12.30 -0.68
CA LEU A 31 -6.85 -13.08 0.55
C LEU A 31 -7.97 -14.14 0.43
N GLY A 32 -8.75 -14.14 -0.65
CA GLY A 32 -9.85 -15.07 -0.87
C GLY A 32 -11.11 -14.75 -0.08
N HIS A 33 -11.63 -13.52 -0.18
CA HIS A 33 -12.80 -13.03 0.58
C HIS A 33 -12.60 -13.02 2.09
N SER A 34 -11.36 -12.87 2.54
CA SER A 34 -11.07 -12.65 3.96
C SER A 34 -11.76 -11.38 4.45
N SER A 35 -12.02 -11.28 5.76
CA SER A 35 -12.75 -10.16 6.33
C SER A 35 -12.05 -8.83 6.06
N MET A 36 -12.84 -7.75 5.97
CA MET A 36 -12.30 -6.39 5.86
C MET A 36 -11.31 -6.08 6.99
N ALA A 37 -11.60 -6.57 8.21
CA ALA A 37 -10.72 -6.43 9.36
C ALA A 37 -9.36 -7.12 9.14
N ALA A 38 -9.35 -8.31 8.55
CA ALA A 38 -8.11 -9.02 8.25
C ALA A 38 -7.28 -8.31 7.17
N ALA A 39 -7.93 -7.78 6.14
CA ALA A 39 -7.26 -7.05 5.05
C ALA A 39 -6.69 -5.69 5.52
N ARG A 40 -7.39 -4.98 6.42
CA ARG A 40 -6.93 -3.70 6.97
C ARG A 40 -5.58 -3.79 7.69
N ARG A 41 -5.27 -4.93 8.31
CA ARG A 41 -3.96 -5.15 8.98
C ARG A 41 -2.77 -4.92 8.04
N TYR A 42 -2.92 -5.20 6.75
CA TYR A 42 -1.85 -5.01 5.77
C TYR A 42 -1.77 -3.57 5.25
N LEU A 43 -2.89 -2.84 5.22
CA LEU A 43 -2.90 -1.42 4.86
C LEU A 43 -2.17 -0.56 5.90
N HIS A 44 -2.29 -0.89 7.20
CA HIS A 44 -1.53 -0.20 8.26
C HIS A 44 -0.01 -0.27 8.07
N ALA A 45 0.52 -1.28 7.36
CA ALA A 45 1.94 -1.33 7.01
C ALA A 45 2.37 -0.21 6.05
N VAL A 46 1.40 0.53 5.49
CA VAL A 46 1.57 1.66 4.57
C VAL A 46 1.27 3.00 5.27
N ASP A 47 0.74 3.03 6.50
CA ASP A 47 0.43 4.28 7.25
C ASP A 47 1.68 5.17 7.45
N GLY A 48 2.89 4.64 7.31
CA GLY A 48 4.12 5.43 7.31
C GLY A 48 4.34 6.28 6.05
N ARG A 49 3.56 6.05 4.98
CA ARG A 49 3.72 6.70 3.68
C ARG A 49 3.04 8.06 3.60
N ASP A 50 2.16 8.38 4.55
CA ASP A 50 1.50 9.67 4.62
C ASP A 50 2.49 10.83 4.68
N ARG A 51 3.65 10.64 5.31
CA ARG A 51 4.72 11.66 5.30
C ARG A 51 5.36 11.83 3.93
N GLU A 52 5.57 10.75 3.19
CA GLU A 52 6.10 10.81 1.81
C GLU A 52 5.10 11.49 0.88
N ILE A 53 3.81 11.16 1.03
CA ILE A 53 2.71 11.77 0.29
C ILE A 53 2.61 13.26 0.64
N ALA A 54 2.60 13.61 1.93
CA ALA A 54 2.56 15.00 2.37
C ALA A 54 3.78 15.79 1.87
N LYS A 55 4.97 15.19 1.87
CA LYS A 55 6.18 15.81 1.30
C LYS A 55 6.04 16.04 -0.20
N ALA A 56 5.59 15.04 -0.96
CA ALA A 56 5.37 15.16 -2.40
C ALA A 56 4.30 16.20 -2.74
N LEU A 57 3.22 16.29 -1.97
CA LEU A 57 2.20 17.33 -2.09
C LEU A 57 2.75 18.72 -1.75
N SER A 58 3.62 18.83 -0.74
CA SER A 58 4.28 20.10 -0.38
C SER A 58 5.21 20.57 -1.50
N GLU A 59 6.00 19.66 -2.09
CA GLU A 59 6.86 19.95 -3.24
C GLU A 59 6.03 20.36 -4.47
N LEU A 60 4.89 19.70 -4.71
CA LEU A 60 3.97 20.07 -5.77
C LEU A 60 3.43 21.48 -5.58
N ALA A 61 2.96 21.82 -4.38
CA ALA A 61 2.44 23.15 -4.08
C ALA A 61 3.50 24.24 -4.22
N ALA A 62 4.76 23.95 -3.87
CA ALA A 62 5.87 24.88 -3.96
C ALA A 62 6.36 25.12 -5.41
N HIS A 63 6.26 24.12 -6.28
CA HIS A 63 6.89 24.16 -7.61
C HIS A 63 5.92 24.02 -8.80
N GLY A 64 4.65 23.69 -8.57
CA GLY A 64 3.63 23.52 -9.61
C GLY A 64 3.86 22.33 -10.54
N ASP A 65 4.83 21.45 -10.26
CA ASP A 65 5.22 20.35 -11.14
C ASP A 65 4.61 19.01 -10.71
N VAL A 66 3.50 18.65 -11.34
CA VAL A 66 2.76 17.38 -11.14
C VAL A 66 3.55 16.13 -11.54
N ALA A 67 4.65 16.28 -12.29
CA ALA A 67 5.47 15.14 -12.73
C ALA A 67 6.22 14.45 -11.57
N ARG A 68 6.34 15.11 -10.41
CA ARG A 68 7.01 14.57 -9.22
C ARG A 68 6.12 13.79 -8.26
N LEU A 69 4.81 13.77 -8.50
CA LEU A 69 3.90 12.99 -7.66
C LEU A 69 4.18 11.49 -7.81
N PRO A 70 4.07 10.71 -6.71
CA PRO A 70 4.18 9.27 -6.81
C PRO A 70 3.05 8.74 -7.71
N ARG A 71 3.42 7.89 -8.68
CA ARG A 71 2.60 7.48 -9.84
C ARG A 71 1.22 6.90 -9.51
N HIS A 72 0.96 6.50 -8.27
CA HIS A 72 -0.33 5.97 -7.83
C HIS A 72 -1.34 7.07 -7.44
N ILE A 73 -0.88 8.33 -7.24
CA ILE A 73 -1.74 9.50 -7.02
C ILE A 73 -2.19 10.09 -8.35
N THR A 74 -1.30 10.07 -9.34
CA THR A 74 -1.56 10.54 -10.71
C THR A 74 -2.26 9.45 -11.54
N MET A 75 -3.41 8.94 -11.05
CA MET A 75 -4.25 8.07 -11.88
C MET A 75 -5.01 8.93 -12.90
N ARG A 76 -4.48 8.96 -14.12
CA ARG A 76 -5.12 9.53 -15.31
C ARG A 76 -6.23 8.57 -15.75
N SER A 77 -7.49 9.00 -15.63
CA SER A 77 -8.58 8.51 -16.48
C SER A 77 -8.41 9.01 -17.91
#